data_AF-M6UUW6-F1
#
_entry.id   AF-M6UUW6-F1
#
_cell.length_a   1.000
_cell.length_b   1.000
_cell.length_c   1.000
_cell.angle_alpha   90.00
_cell.angle_beta   90.00
_cell.angle_gamma   90.00
#
_symmetry.space_group_name_H-M   'P 1'
#
loop_
_entity.id
_entity.type
_entity.pdbx_description
1 polymer ?
#
loop_
_entity_poly.entity_id
_entity_poly.type
_entity_poly.pdbx_seq_one_letter_code
_entity_poly.pdbx_strand_id
1 'polypeptide(L)'
;MKIRFVFFFLVLISLVACNEKKNEIDSDLLLSVALLQPPDRAENYDRDVQIITHTPQGFPVDCDLSYSDEDVNFFAERLKREISRYPRGYWIKAAAENIVLCRNLTILGNLQAGAVNPLLPFIFLNVWDGIASNVQPTSIQW
;
A
#
# COMPACT_ATOMS: atom_id res chain seq x y z
N MET A 1 -18.75 -15.58 -2.91
CA MET A 1 -18.03 -15.39 -4.19
C MET A 1 -16.53 -15.74 -4.17
N LYS A 2 -15.99 -16.45 -3.15
CA LYS A 2 -14.55 -16.80 -3.10
C LYS A 2 -14.20 -18.19 -3.63
N ILE A 3 -15.12 -19.15 -3.55
CA ILE A 3 -14.87 -20.56 -3.94
C ILE A 3 -14.71 -20.74 -5.45
N ARG A 4 -15.40 -19.94 -6.27
CA ARG A 4 -15.32 -20.03 -7.74
C ARG A 4 -13.92 -19.69 -8.26
N PHE A 5 -13.24 -18.70 -7.66
CA PHE A 5 -11.89 -18.30 -8.07
C PHE A 5 -10.85 -19.40 -7.80
N VAL A 6 -10.97 -20.11 -6.67
CA VAL A 6 -10.03 -21.19 -6.29
C VAL A 6 -10.08 -22.35 -7.30
N PHE A 7 -11.28 -22.70 -7.79
CA PHE A 7 -11.44 -23.75 -8.80
C PHE A 7 -10.79 -23.37 -10.14
N PHE A 8 -10.90 -22.11 -10.58
CA PHE A 8 -10.25 -21.65 -11.81
C PHE A 8 -8.72 -21.73 -11.72
N PHE A 9 -8.14 -21.35 -10.58
CA PHE A 9 -6.69 -21.46 -10.37
C PHE A 9 -6.20 -22.91 -10.37
N LEU A 10 -6.94 -23.84 -9.77
CA LEU A 10 -6.57 -25.26 -9.76
C LEU A 10 -6.60 -25.88 -11.17
N VAL A 11 -7.57 -25.50 -12.02
CA VAL A 11 -7.63 -25.96 -13.41
C VAL A 11 -6.46 -25.41 -14.23
N LEU A 12 -6.10 -24.14 -14.05
CA LEU A 12 -4.95 -23.52 -14.74
C LEU A 12 -3.62 -24.18 -14.38
N ILE A 13 -3.41 -24.52 -13.10
CA ILE A 13 -2.18 -25.21 -12.65
C ILE A 13 -2.08 -26.62 -13.28
N SER A 14 -3.20 -27.34 -13.38
CA SER A 14 -3.21 -28.66 -14.05
C SER A 14 -2.93 -28.58 -15.56
N LEU A 15 -3.34 -27.50 -16.23
CA LEU A 15 -3.03 -27.27 -17.66
C LEU A 15 -1.54 -26.95 -17.88
N VAL A 16 -0.90 -26.22 -16.95
CA VAL A 16 0.54 -25.93 -17.00
C VAL A 16 1.39 -27.16 -16.70
N ALA A 17 0.95 -28.02 -15.76
CA ALA A 17 1.70 -29.22 -15.36
C ALA A 17 1.63 -30.39 -16.36
N CYS A 18 0.63 -30.42 -17.24
CA CYS A 18 0.47 -31.48 -18.26
C CYS A 18 1.20 -31.22 -19.59
N ASN A 19 1.97 -30.13 -19.72
CA ASN A 19 2.69 -29.82 -20.96
C ASN A 19 4.17 -30.20 -20.85
N GLU A 20 4.49 -31.49 -21.07
CA GLU A 20 5.86 -32.05 -21.08
C GLU A 20 6.70 -31.65 -22.32
N LYS A 21 6.35 -30.58 -23.04
CA LYS A 21 6.98 -30.26 -24.32
C LYS A 21 7.50 -28.83 -24.39
N LYS A 22 8.84 -28.73 -24.35
CA LYS A 22 9.72 -27.60 -24.68
C LYS A 22 9.39 -26.27 -23.97
N ASN A 23 10.38 -25.81 -23.19
CA ASN A 23 10.42 -24.54 -22.46
C ASN A 23 10.43 -23.30 -23.38
N GLU A 24 9.44 -23.16 -24.26
CA GLU A 24 9.12 -21.90 -24.91
C GLU A 24 7.89 -21.38 -24.19
N ILE A 25 8.06 -20.32 -23.39
CA ILE A 25 6.94 -19.69 -22.69
C ILE A 25 5.97 -19.22 -23.77
N ASP A 26 4.81 -19.88 -23.85
CA ASP A 26 3.81 -19.62 -24.88
C ASP A 26 3.28 -18.19 -24.73
N SER A 27 3.60 -17.36 -25.71
CA SER A 27 3.23 -15.94 -25.75
C SER A 27 1.72 -15.74 -25.69
N ASP A 28 0.93 -16.70 -26.19
CA ASP A 28 -0.53 -16.63 -26.14
C ASP A 28 -1.06 -16.90 -24.71
N LEU A 29 -0.34 -17.70 -23.92
CA LEU A 29 -0.61 -17.91 -22.50
C LEU A 29 -0.27 -16.65 -21.68
N LEU A 30 0.83 -15.96 -22.00
CA LEU A 30 1.15 -14.68 -21.38
C LEU A 30 0.12 -13.60 -21.75
N LEU A 31 -0.31 -13.56 -23.00
CA LEU A 31 -1.30 -12.60 -23.49
C LEU A 31 -2.66 -12.84 -22.83
N SER A 32 -3.10 -14.10 -22.71
CA SER A 32 -4.34 -14.44 -22.02
C SER A 32 -4.29 -14.12 -20.52
N VAL A 33 -3.16 -14.31 -19.85
CA VAL A 33 -2.95 -13.86 -18.46
C VAL A 33 -2.98 -12.34 -18.34
N ALA A 34 -2.37 -11.60 -19.28
CA ALA A 34 -2.41 -10.15 -19.31
C ALA A 34 -3.84 -9.60 -19.55
N LEU A 35 -4.64 -10.27 -20.39
CA LEU A 35 -6.04 -9.91 -20.66
C LEU A 35 -6.98 -10.22 -19.49
N LEU A 36 -6.60 -11.13 -18.58
CA LEU A 36 -7.34 -11.39 -17.35
C LEU A 36 -7.11 -10.33 -16.27
N GLN A 37 -6.05 -9.52 -16.39
CA GLN A 37 -5.87 -8.38 -15.50
C GLN A 37 -6.89 -7.31 -15.85
N PRO A 38 -7.62 -6.76 -14.86
CA PRO A 38 -8.51 -5.63 -15.11
C PRO A 38 -7.71 -4.55 -15.86
N PRO A 39 -8.27 -3.97 -16.94
CA PRO A 39 -7.55 -2.99 -17.72
C PRO A 39 -7.15 -1.84 -16.80
N ASP A 40 -5.84 -1.58 -16.75
CA ASP A 40 -5.29 -0.48 -15.98
C ASP A 40 -5.75 0.84 -16.60
N ARG A 41 -6.55 1.59 -15.86
CA ARG A 41 -7.28 2.77 -16.35
C ARG A 41 -6.58 4.03 -15.88
N ALA A 42 -6.33 4.96 -16.80
CA ALA A 42 -5.72 6.24 -16.49
C ALA A 42 -6.51 7.02 -15.42
N GLU A 43 -7.84 6.84 -15.39
CA GLU A 43 -8.73 7.47 -14.43
C GLU A 43 -8.45 7.06 -12.98
N ASN A 44 -7.87 5.87 -12.75
CA ASN A 44 -7.50 5.42 -11.40
C ASN A 44 -6.32 6.21 -10.81
N TYR A 45 -5.56 6.90 -11.67
CA TYR A 45 -4.34 7.63 -11.32
C TYR A 45 -4.55 9.14 -11.28
N ASP A 46 -5.75 9.65 -11.55
CA ASP A 46 -6.05 11.08 -11.45
C ASP A 46 -6.34 11.53 -9.99
N ARG A 47 -5.78 10.83 -9.00
CA ARG A 47 -5.93 11.16 -7.58
C ARG A 47 -4.64 10.86 -6.82
N ASP A 48 -4.49 11.53 -5.69
CA ASP A 48 -3.45 11.22 -4.72
C ASP A 48 -3.93 10.17 -3.72
N VAL A 49 -2.97 9.59 -3.02
CA VAL A 49 -3.22 8.61 -1.95
C VAL A 49 -4.03 9.25 -0.82
N GLN A 50 -4.89 8.45 -0.21
CA GLN A 50 -5.66 8.90 0.95
C GLN A 50 -4.84 8.71 2.22
N ILE A 51 -4.67 9.77 3.00
CA ILE A 51 -4.09 9.68 4.34
C ILE A 51 -5.23 9.43 5.33
N ILE A 52 -5.14 8.34 6.06
CA ILE A 52 -6.13 7.88 7.03
C ILE A 52 -5.53 8.02 8.43
N THR A 53 -6.27 8.67 9.32
CA THR A 53 -5.95 8.84 10.74
C THR A 53 -7.10 8.32 11.59
N HIS A 54 -6.90 8.17 12.89
CA HIS A 54 -7.94 7.88 13.89
C HIS A 54 -8.81 6.66 13.55
N THR A 55 -8.25 5.69 12.83
CA THR A 55 -8.98 4.50 12.38
C THR A 55 -8.34 3.26 12.98
N PRO A 56 -9.07 2.49 13.81
CA PRO A 56 -8.53 1.27 14.40
C PRO A 56 -8.20 0.27 13.29
N GLN A 57 -7.11 -0.45 13.49
CA GLN A 57 -6.69 -1.52 12.59
C GLN A 57 -7.09 -2.88 13.16
N GLY A 58 -7.19 -3.88 12.29
CA GLY A 58 -7.47 -5.25 12.66
C GLY A 58 -6.20 -6.11 12.65
N PHE A 59 -6.23 -7.21 13.38
CA PHE A 59 -5.16 -8.21 13.38
C PHE A 59 -4.72 -8.54 11.93
N PRO A 60 -3.41 -8.54 11.62
CA PRO A 60 -2.28 -8.56 12.55
C PRO A 60 -1.69 -7.19 12.90
N VAL A 61 -2.36 -6.10 12.52
CA VAL A 61 -1.88 -4.72 12.73
C VAL A 61 -2.58 -4.12 13.95
N ASP A 62 -1.81 -3.56 14.87
CA ASP A 62 -2.33 -2.80 16.00
C ASP A 62 -1.83 -1.36 15.93
N CYS A 63 -2.73 -0.44 16.28
CA CYS A 63 -2.51 0.99 16.25
C CYS A 63 -3.10 1.64 17.49
N ASP A 64 -2.25 2.33 18.22
CA ASP A 64 -2.70 3.24 19.26
C ASP A 64 -3.27 4.51 18.61
N LEU A 65 -4.51 4.84 18.95
CA LEU A 65 -5.22 6.01 18.44
C LEU A 65 -5.15 7.21 19.39
N SER A 66 -4.49 7.07 20.55
CA SER A 66 -4.34 8.12 21.56
C SER A 66 -3.19 9.10 21.28
N TYR A 67 -2.76 9.21 20.02
CA TYR A 67 -1.77 10.20 19.60
C TYR A 67 -2.34 11.62 19.62
N SER A 68 -1.44 12.60 19.77
CA SER A 68 -1.80 14.01 19.65
C SER A 68 -2.22 14.35 18.22
N ASP A 69 -3.32 15.11 18.10
CA ASP A 69 -3.74 15.72 16.84
C ASP A 69 -2.64 16.62 16.25
N GLU A 70 -1.83 17.26 17.09
CA GLU A 70 -0.72 18.11 16.64
C GLU A 70 0.33 17.30 15.87
N ASP A 71 0.76 16.17 16.45
CA ASP A 71 1.79 15.31 15.88
C ASP A 71 1.33 14.62 14.59
N VAL A 72 0.11 14.08 14.58
CA VAL A 72 -0.44 13.43 13.39
C VAL A 72 -0.70 14.42 12.26
N ASN A 73 -1.22 15.62 12.56
CA ASN A 73 -1.45 16.64 11.54
C ASN A 73 -0.13 17.17 10.98
N PHE A 74 0.88 17.40 11.83
CA PHE A 74 2.22 17.78 11.39
C PHE A 74 2.82 16.74 10.44
N PHE A 75 2.75 15.46 10.81
CA PHE A 75 3.26 14.38 9.98
C PHE A 75 2.47 14.22 8.68
N ALA A 76 1.14 14.34 8.73
CA ALA A 76 0.27 14.27 7.56
C ALA A 76 0.57 15.40 6.56
N GLU A 77 0.73 16.64 7.02
CA GLU A 77 1.06 17.77 6.15
C GLU A 77 2.45 17.64 5.52
N ARG A 78 3.43 17.15 6.29
CA ARG A 78 4.76 16.84 5.76
C ARG A 78 4.68 15.74 4.68
N LEU A 79 3.91 14.70 4.94
CA LEU A 79 3.72 13.59 4.01
C LEU A 79 3.02 14.05 2.72
N LYS A 80 1.95 14.86 2.81
CA LYS A 80 1.29 15.47 1.63
C LYS A 80 2.29 16.25 0.77
N ARG A 81 3.20 17.01 1.40
CA ARG A 81 4.24 17.75 0.69
C ARG A 81 5.27 16.86 0.00
N GLU A 82 5.63 15.71 0.59
CA GLU A 82 6.51 14.74 -0.07
C GLU A 82 5.81 14.01 -1.22
N ILE A 83 4.53 13.64 -1.06
CA ILE A 83 3.74 13.00 -2.11
C ILE A 83 3.58 13.94 -3.31
N SER A 84 3.33 15.23 -3.09
CA SER A 84 3.10 16.22 -4.16
C SER A 84 4.34 16.52 -5.01
N ARG A 85 5.52 16.01 -4.64
CA ARG A 85 6.73 16.06 -5.48
C ARG A 85 6.67 15.11 -6.68
N TYR A 86 5.74 14.15 -6.66
CA TYR A 86 5.55 13.17 -7.72
C TYR A 86 4.29 13.50 -8.53
N PRO A 87 4.19 13.08 -9.80
CA PRO A 87 2.95 13.18 -10.55
C PRO A 87 1.79 12.50 -9.82
N ARG A 88 0.57 13.05 -9.97
CA ARG A 88 -0.64 12.45 -9.41
C ARG A 88 -0.76 10.98 -9.83
N GLY A 89 -1.21 10.14 -8.89
CA GLY A 89 -1.34 8.71 -9.09
C GLY A 89 -0.04 7.90 -9.11
N TYR A 90 1.14 8.53 -9.00
CA TYR A 90 2.43 7.82 -8.98
C TYR A 90 2.48 6.74 -7.90
N TRP A 91 2.04 7.07 -6.68
CA TRP A 91 1.99 6.14 -5.55
C TRP A 91 0.91 5.06 -5.72
N ILE A 92 -0.23 5.41 -6.33
CA ILE A 92 -1.31 4.45 -6.62
C ILE A 92 -0.85 3.43 -7.66
N LYS A 93 -0.05 3.86 -8.64
CA LYS A 93 0.58 2.97 -9.62
C LYS A 93 1.56 1.98 -8.97
N ALA A 94 2.12 2.35 -7.82
CA ALA A 94 2.91 1.47 -6.96
C ALA A 94 2.05 0.67 -5.97
N ALA A 95 0.74 0.56 -6.20
CA ALA A 95 -0.24 -0.13 -5.35
C ALA A 95 -0.39 0.45 -3.93
N ALA A 96 -0.05 1.72 -3.73
CA ALA A 96 -0.28 2.44 -2.48
C ALA A 96 -1.45 3.41 -2.64
N GLU A 97 -2.66 3.00 -2.25
CA GLU A 97 -3.86 3.86 -2.32
C GLU A 97 -4.12 4.60 -1.02
N ASN A 98 -3.78 3.97 0.11
CA ASN A 98 -4.08 4.46 1.44
C ASN A 98 -2.81 4.46 2.30
N ILE A 99 -2.58 5.53 3.04
CA ILE A 99 -1.53 5.61 4.05
C ILE A 99 -2.20 5.80 5.40
N VAL A 100 -2.04 4.83 6.30
CA VAL A 100 -2.57 4.87 7.66
C VAL A 100 -1.49 5.38 8.59
N LEU A 101 -1.79 6.49 9.27
CA LEU A 101 -0.94 7.04 10.32
C LEU A 101 -1.34 6.45 11.67
N CYS A 102 -0.34 5.91 12.36
CA CYS A 102 -0.53 5.02 13.49
C CYS A 102 0.51 5.34 14.56
N ARG A 103 0.13 5.45 15.83
CA ARG A 103 1.12 5.51 16.92
C ARG A 103 1.35 4.11 17.46
N ASN A 104 2.58 3.83 17.89
CA ASN A 104 2.97 2.51 18.38
C ASN A 104 2.54 1.40 17.42
N LEU A 105 2.78 1.58 16.12
CA LEU A 105 2.44 0.58 15.11
C LEU A 105 3.08 -0.75 15.46
N THR A 106 2.27 -1.78 15.70
CA THR A 106 2.78 -3.14 15.86
C THR A 106 2.22 -4.09 14.81
N ILE A 107 3.04 -5.06 14.43
CA ILE A 107 2.66 -6.17 13.55
C ILE A 107 3.01 -7.46 14.26
N LEU A 108 1.99 -8.29 14.49
CA LEU A 108 2.14 -9.51 15.31
C LEU A 108 2.76 -9.18 16.68
N GLY A 109 2.41 -8.03 17.27
CA GLY A 109 2.91 -7.55 18.56
C GLY A 109 4.32 -6.95 18.55
N ASN A 110 4.99 -6.89 17.39
CA ASN A 110 6.32 -6.28 17.27
C ASN A 110 6.20 -4.84 16.78
N LEU A 111 6.83 -3.90 17.47
CA LEU A 111 6.88 -2.50 17.06
C LEU A 111 7.56 -2.36 15.69
N GLN A 112 6.96 -1.54 14.82
CA GLN A 112 7.46 -1.25 13.48
C GLN A 112 7.48 0.26 13.23
N ALA A 113 8.48 0.75 12.49
CA ALA A 113 8.49 2.13 12.03
C ALA A 113 7.49 2.37 10.88
N GLY A 114 7.20 1.32 10.12
CA GLY A 114 6.24 1.33 9.03
C GLY A 114 6.14 -0.06 8.40
N ALA A 115 5.10 -0.28 7.60
CA ALA A 115 4.91 -1.52 6.88
C ALA A 115 4.01 -1.34 5.66
N VAL A 116 4.12 -2.27 4.73
CA VAL A 116 3.22 -2.38 3.58
C VAL A 116 2.34 -3.61 3.74
N ASN A 117 1.06 -3.49 3.40
CA ASN A 117 0.19 -4.66 3.33
C ASN A 117 0.41 -5.34 1.96
N PRO A 118 0.87 -6.61 1.91
CA PRO A 118 1.14 -7.28 0.64
C PRO A 118 -0.14 -7.66 -0.14
N LEU A 119 -1.32 -7.58 0.50
CA LEU A 119 -2.60 -8.03 -0.07
C LEU A 119 -3.59 -6.89 -0.33
N LEU A 120 -3.39 -5.74 0.31
CA LEU A 120 -4.29 -4.59 0.22
C LEU A 120 -3.46 -3.32 0.01
N PRO A 121 -4.01 -2.27 -0.62
CA PRO A 121 -3.24 -1.09 -1.01
C PRO A 121 -3.04 -0.12 0.17
N PHE A 122 -2.54 -0.62 1.30
CA PHE A 122 -2.28 0.12 2.53
C PHE A 122 -0.80 0.16 2.86
N ILE A 123 -0.32 1.35 3.18
CA ILE A 123 0.94 1.58 3.87
C ILE A 123 0.60 2.03 5.29
N PHE A 124 1.28 1.46 6.28
CA PHE A 124 1.20 1.89 7.68
C PHE A 124 2.48 2.64 8.03
N LEU A 125 2.37 3.82 8.63
CA LEU A 125 3.52 4.59 9.10
C LEU A 125 3.35 4.93 10.58
N ASN A 126 4.43 4.72 11.34
CA ASN A 126 4.45 5.06 12.75
C ASN A 126 4.64 6.58 12.93
N VAL A 127 3.74 7.21 13.68
CA VAL A 127 3.83 8.59 14.15
C VAL A 127 4.43 8.58 15.55
N TRP A 128 5.52 9.32 15.71
CA TRP A 128 6.24 9.43 16.98
C TRP A 128 5.69 10.59 17.80
N ASP A 129 5.62 10.40 19.11
CA ASP A 129 5.19 11.46 20.03
C ASP A 129 6.17 12.65 20.00
N GLY A 130 5.61 13.86 20.00
CA GLY A 130 6.37 15.10 19.96
C GLY A 130 7.07 15.36 18.62
N ILE A 131 6.71 14.66 17.54
CA ILE A 131 7.30 14.91 16.23
C ILE A 131 7.06 16.36 15.74
N ALA A 132 5.94 16.98 16.12
CA ALA A 132 5.67 18.37 15.78
C ALA A 132 6.60 19.34 16.54
N SER A 133 6.92 19.04 17.80
CA SER A 133 7.71 19.92 18.66
C SER A 133 9.22 19.72 18.54
N ASN A 134 9.66 18.54 18.10
CA ASN A 134 11.08 18.19 17.96
C ASN A 134 11.71 18.67 16.63
N VAL A 135 10.94 19.22 15.70
CA VAL A 135 11.49 19.85 14.50
C VAL A 135 11.95 21.27 14.85
N GLN A 136 13.24 21.42 15.15
CA GLN A 136 13.88 22.72 15.14
C GLN A 136 13.65 23.39 13.77
N PRO A 137 13.40 24.71 13.71
CA PRO A 137 13.34 25.44 12.46
C PRO A 137 14.74 25.44 11.85
N THR A 138 15.06 24.44 11.04
CA THR A 138 16.24 24.50 10.17
C THR A 138 15.96 25.59 9.15
N SER A 139 16.63 26.73 9.32
CA SER A 139 16.83 27.73 8.30
C SER A 139 17.54 27.06 7.12
N ILE A 140 16.78 26.45 6.22
CA ILE A 140 17.27 26.08 4.90
C ILE A 140 17.29 27.39 4.12
N GLN A 141 18.46 28.05 4.13
CA GLN A 141 18.76 29.11 3.17
C GLN A 141 18.86 28.47 1.79
N TRP A 142 18.04 28.95 0.86
CA TRP A 142 18.14 28.68 -0.57
C TRP A 142 19.36 29.39 -1.16
#